data_AF-A0A953ZC55-F1
#
_entry.id   AF-A0A953ZC55-F1
#
_cell.length_a   1.000
_cell.length_b   1.000
_cell.length_c   1.000
_cell.angle_alpha   90.00
_cell.angle_beta   90.00
_cell.angle_gamma   90.00
#
_symmetry.space_group_name_H-M   'P 1'
#
loop_
_entity.id
_entity.type
_entity.pdbx_description
1 polymer ?
#
loop_
_entity_poly.entity_id
_entity_poly.type
_entity_poly.pdbx_seq_one_letter_code
_entity_poly.pdbx_strand_id
1 'polypeptide(L)' 'ARLIVHASASTQVWVVSHSSALTQAIECECDGASIELEKELGETRVAGQGWLDGPPWSWPKR' A
#
# COMPACT_ATOMS: atom_id res chain seq x y z
N ALA A 1 -7.03 11.29 8.12
CA ALA A 1 -5.95 10.45 8.70
C ALA A 1 -6.19 10.13 10.17
N ARG A 2 -6.35 11.12 11.07
CA ARG A 2 -6.50 10.96 12.55
C ARG A 2 -7.08 9.63 13.07
N LEU A 3 -8.29 9.23 12.67
CA LEU A 3 -8.89 7.98 13.19
C LEU A 3 -8.15 6.71 12.74
N ILE A 4 -7.69 6.68 11.50
CA ILE A 4 -6.90 5.58 10.94
C ILE A 4 -5.56 5.49 11.66
N VAL A 5 -4.87 6.63 11.85
CA VAL A 5 -3.59 6.71 12.56
C VAL A 5 -3.74 6.29 14.02
N HIS A 6 -4.83 6.67 14.68
CA HIS A 6 -5.09 6.24 16.05
C HIS A 6 -5.30 4.72 16.15
N ALA A 7 -6.04 4.13 15.21
CA ALA A 7 -6.24 2.68 15.15
C ALA A 7 -4.93 1.92 14.86
N SER A 8 -4.04 2.49 14.03
CA SER A 8 -2.77 1.84 13.68
C SER A 8 -1.80 1.74 14.85
N ALA A 9 -1.99 2.54 15.91
CA ALA A 9 -1.15 2.48 17.12
C ALA A 9 -1.32 1.18 17.93
N SER A 10 -2.44 0.46 17.75
CA SER A 10 -2.73 -0.78 18.49
C SER A 10 -3.07 -1.97 17.59
N THR A 11 -3.17 -1.74 16.27
CA THR A 11 -3.54 -2.78 15.30
C THR A 11 -2.84 -2.55 13.96
N GLN A 12 -2.65 -3.62 13.18
CA GLN A 12 -2.20 -3.46 11.81
C GLN A 12 -3.40 -3.06 10.93
N VAL A 13 -3.26 -1.96 10.19
CA VAL A 13 -4.31 -1.41 9.33
C VAL A 13 -3.79 -1.35 7.89
N TRP A 14 -4.53 -1.95 6.97
CA TRP A 14 -4.33 -1.79 5.53
C TRP A 14 -5.35 -0.80 4.98
N VAL A 15 -4.88 0.25 4.31
CA VAL A 15 -5.73 1.29 3.75
C VAL A 15 -5.53 1.29 2.23
N VAL A 16 -6.63 1.15 1.49
CA VAL A 16 -6.65 1.32 0.04
C VAL A 16 -7.49 2.55 -0.27
N SER A 17 -6.90 3.54 -0.92
CA SER A 17 -7.59 4.81 -1.22
C SER A 17 -7.16 5.38 -2.57
N HIS A 18 -8.11 5.97 -3.28
CA HIS A 18 -7.84 6.82 -4.45
C HIS A 18 -7.60 8.30 -4.07
N SER A 19 -7.70 8.65 -2.78
CA SER A 19 -7.51 10.03 -2.32
C SER A 19 -6.04 10.28 -2.00
N SER A 20 -5.35 11.06 -2.85
CA SER A 20 -3.98 11.49 -2.61
C SER A 20 -3.84 12.34 -1.34
N ALA A 21 -4.84 13.16 -1.03
CA ALA A 21 -4.88 13.98 0.18
C ALA A 21 -4.95 13.13 1.46
N LEU A 22 -5.72 12.04 1.45
CA LEU A 22 -5.79 11.14 2.60
C LEU A 22 -4.48 10.37 2.79
N THR A 23 -3.91 9.86 1.71
CA THR A 23 -2.66 9.07 1.74
C THR A 23 -1.49 9.90 2.27
N GLN A 24 -1.30 11.11 1.75
CA GLN A 24 -0.29 12.05 2.27
C GLN A 24 -0.50 12.40 3.74
N ALA A 25 -1.75 12.61 4.17
CA ALA A 25 -2.04 12.89 5.57
C ALA A 25 -1.72 11.72 6.50
N ILE A 26 -1.76 10.47 6.01
CA ILE A 26 -1.35 9.29 6.77
C ILE A 26 0.18 9.19 6.79
N GLU A 27 0.85 9.35 5.65
CA GLU A 27 2.32 9.32 5.53
C GLU A 27 3.02 10.39 6.38
N CYS A 28 2.42 11.57 6.53
CA CYS A 28 2.95 12.61 7.41
C CYS A 28 2.83 12.29 8.91
N GLU A 29 1.83 11.52 9.32
CA GLU A 29 1.53 11.26 10.74
C GLU A 29 2.06 9.90 11.23
N CYS A 30 2.36 8.97 10.33
CA CYS A 30 2.90 7.66 10.69
C CYS A 30 3.97 7.21 9.69
N ASP A 31 4.97 6.50 10.19
CA ASP A 31 6.04 5.88 9.39
C ASP A 31 5.55 4.58 8.73
N GLY A 32 4.41 4.68 8.03
CA GLY A 32 3.73 3.57 7.38
C GLY A 32 4.38 3.24 6.03
N ALA A 33 4.43 1.95 5.69
CA ALA A 33 4.83 1.54 4.35
C ALA A 33 3.76 1.94 3.34
N SER A 34 4.12 2.81 2.39
CA SER A 34 3.26 3.19 1.27
C SER A 34 3.56 2.30 0.05
N ILE A 35 2.50 1.83 -0.60
CA ILE A 35 2.58 1.03 -1.83
C ILE A 35 1.70 1.72 -2.87
N GLU A 36 2.34 2.39 -3.82
CA GLU A 36 1.63 2.98 -4.95
C GLU A 36 1.35 1.91 -6.00
N LEU A 37 0.09 1.85 -6.46
CA LEU A 37 -0.33 0.93 -7.50
C LEU A 37 -0.63 1.71 -8.77
N GLU A 38 0.03 1.32 -9.87
CA GLU A 38 -0.17 1.91 -11.18
C GLU A 38 -0.82 0.91 -12.14
N LYS A 39 -1.55 1.45 -13.11
CA LYS A 39 -2.14 0.63 -14.18
C LYS A 39 -1.31 0.79 -15.45
N GLU A 40 -0.62 -0.25 -15.84
CA GLU A 40 0.21 -0.27 -17.04
C GLU A 40 -0.33 -1.30 -18.05
N LEU A 41 -0.74 -0.85 -19.23
CA LEU A 41 -1.27 -1.71 -20.31
C LEU A 41 -2.39 -2.69 -19.90
N GLY A 42 -3.12 -2.41 -18.81
CA GLY A 42 -4.18 -3.28 -18.29
C GLY A 42 -3.77 -4.12 -17.09
N GLU A 43 -2.49 -4.18 -16.77
CA GLU A 43 -1.94 -4.80 -15.57
C GLU A 43 -1.93 -3.80 -14.40
N THR A 44 -2.07 -4.29 -13.17
CA THR A 44 -1.81 -3.51 -11.95
C THR A 44 -0.40 -3.84 -11.47
N ARG A 45 0.46 -2.83 -11.37
CA ARG A 45 1.85 -2.96 -10.93
C ARG A 45 2.08 -2.12 -9.68
N VAL A 46 3.06 -2.52 -8.87
CA VAL A 46 3.58 -1.65 -7.81
C VAL A 46 4.56 -0.67 -8.44
N ALA A 47 4.36 0.62 -8.24
CA ALA A 47 5.22 1.64 -8.80
C ALA A 47 6.67 1.46 -8.32
N GLY A 48 7.62 1.47 -9.25
CA GLY A 48 9.05 1.31 -8.96
C GLY A 48 9.50 -0.13 -8.64
N GLN A 49 8.59 -1.12 -8.68
CA GLN A 49 8.97 -2.53 -8.51
C GLN A 49 9.41 -3.13 -9.86
N GLY A 50 10.67 -3.57 -9.95
CA GLY A 50 11.19 -4.28 -11.11
C GLY A 50 10.76 -5.75 -11.15
N TRP A 51 11.01 -6.41 -12.28
CA TRP A 51 10.56 -7.79 -12.54
C TRP A 51 11.13 -8.83 -11.55
N LEU A 52 12.28 -8.54 -10.95
CA LEU A 52 12.96 -9.41 -9.97
C LEU A 52 12.79 -8.93 -8.52
N ASP A 53 12.09 -7.82 -8.31
CA ASP A 53 11.84 -7.23 -6.99
C ASP A 53 10.49 -7.71 -6.40
N GLY A 54 9.80 -8.56 -7.16
CA GLY A 54 8.60 -9.26 -6.74
C GLY A 54 8.88 -10.24 -5.60
N PRO A 55 7.97 -10.37 -4.63
CA PRO A 55 8.14 -11.37 -3.61
C PRO A 55 8.05 -12.81 -4.19
N PRO A 56 8.73 -13.81 -3.60
CA PRO A 56 8.84 -15.17 -4.14
C PRO A 56 7.57 -16.02 -3.91
N TRP A 57 6.40 -15.39 -3.84
CA TRP A 57 5.16 -16.05 -3.45
C TRP A 57 4.71 -17.01 -4.55
N SER A 58 4.53 -18.28 -4.17
CA SER A 58 3.81 -19.26 -4.97
C SER A 58 2.45 -19.47 -4.35
N TRP A 59 1.38 -19.23 -5.11
CA TRP A 59 0.03 -19.54 -4.65
C TRP A 59 -0.11 -21.07 -4.48
N PRO A 60 -0.63 -21.54 -3.34
CA PRO A 60 -0.83 -22.98 -3.13
C PRO A 60 -1.77 -23.55 -4.19
N LYS A 61 -1.50 -24.78 -4.62
CA LYS A 61 -2.42 -25.52 -5.49
C LYS A 61 -3.72 -25.79 -4.72
N ARG A 62 -4.84 -25.60 -5.41
CA ARG A 62 -6.19 -25.76 -4.87
C ARG A 62 -6.49 -27.19 -4.44
#